data_AF-G0QZV0-F1
#
_entry.id   AF-G0QZV0-F1
#
_cell.length_a   1.000
_cell.length_b   1.000
_cell.length_c   1.000
_cell.angle_alpha   90.00
_cell.angle_beta   90.00
_cell.angle_gamma   90.00
#
_symmetry.space_group_name_H-M   'P 1'
#
loop_
_entity.id
_entity.type
_entity.pdbx_description
1 polymer ?
#
loop_
_entity_poly.entity_id
_entity_poly.type
_entity_poly.pdbx_seq_one_letter_code
_entity_poly.pdbx_strand_id
1 'polypeptide(L)'
;NKKTLVIDLDETLVHSSFTYINNADFSLLIKVQGMSFVVYVKKRPGCEIFLEVLSNYYEIIIYTASLSEYANPVIDIIDKKGVCSLRLFRENCSLYNGIFVKDMSKLQRDLKDIIIIDNSETSFLFQPANAIHILSYFDDVNDEELYRLLPVLIFLSDNYDVRHVGCMLKEFEQNEVIEYRNMKNQIQSFQNINEDIDLEKQLQEERQAELDQIQKEVFVMNNLMSDMGEMVVKQGEVIQVIAENADHKFII
;
A
#
# COMPACT_ATOMS: atom_id res chain seq x y z
N ASN A 1 -25.18 7.04 -11.18
CA ASN A 1 -24.38 6.54 -10.03
C ASN A 1 -23.36 5.56 -10.54
N LYS A 2 -22.15 5.55 -9.98
CA LYS A 2 -21.14 4.54 -10.27
C LYS A 2 -21.66 3.16 -9.88
N LYS A 3 -21.26 2.13 -10.63
CA LYS A 3 -21.43 0.73 -10.23
C LYS A 3 -20.55 0.41 -9.04
N THR A 4 -20.81 -0.69 -8.35
CA THR A 4 -20.02 -1.15 -7.21
C THR A 4 -19.07 -2.26 -7.64
N LEU A 5 -17.78 -2.09 -7.35
CA LEU A 5 -16.78 -3.13 -7.53
C LEU A 5 -16.33 -3.62 -6.16
N VAL A 6 -16.62 -4.88 -5.88
CA VAL A 6 -16.25 -5.55 -4.64
C VAL A 6 -15.03 -6.41 -4.89
N ILE A 7 -13.98 -6.20 -4.10
CA ILE A 7 -12.68 -6.82 -4.32
C ILE A 7 -12.27 -7.53 -3.04
N ASP A 8 -11.89 -8.80 -3.16
CA ASP A 8 -11.26 -9.52 -2.07
C ASP A 8 -9.84 -9.01 -1.77
N LEU A 9 -9.33 -9.32 -0.57
CA LEU A 9 -8.01 -8.87 -0.13
C LEU A 9 -6.93 -9.95 -0.33
N ASP A 10 -7.07 -11.06 0.38
CA ASP A 10 -6.05 -12.11 0.49
C ASP A 10 -6.06 -13.00 -0.76
N GLU A 11 -4.88 -13.33 -1.27
CA GLU A 11 -4.67 -14.01 -2.56
C GLU A 11 -5.30 -13.30 -3.78
N THR A 12 -5.84 -12.09 -3.60
CA THR A 12 -6.45 -11.28 -4.66
C THR A 12 -5.67 -9.98 -4.90
N LEU A 13 -5.49 -9.14 -3.87
CA LEU A 13 -4.68 -7.91 -3.92
C LEU A 13 -3.31 -8.08 -3.25
N VAL A 14 -3.22 -8.95 -2.25
CA VAL A 14 -2.00 -9.23 -1.49
C VAL A 14 -1.90 -10.72 -1.16
N HIS A 15 -0.74 -11.17 -0.75
CA HIS A 15 -0.54 -12.44 -0.07
C HIS A 15 0.13 -12.20 1.27
N SER A 16 -0.39 -12.81 2.33
CA SER A 16 0.08 -12.58 3.70
C SER A 16 0.41 -13.87 4.43
N SER A 17 1.45 -13.83 5.27
CA SER A 17 1.83 -14.97 6.11
C SER A 17 2.29 -14.54 7.49
N PHE A 18 2.00 -15.38 8.49
CA PHE A 18 2.60 -15.31 9.83
C PHE A 18 4.02 -15.88 9.87
N THR A 19 4.45 -16.57 8.82
CA THR A 19 5.83 -17.01 8.64
C THR A 19 6.60 -15.99 7.80
N TYR A 20 7.91 -15.89 8.04
CA TYR A 20 8.77 -15.00 7.26
C TYR A 20 8.67 -15.29 5.77
N ILE A 21 8.43 -14.25 4.98
CA ILE A 21 8.46 -14.27 3.52
C ILE A 21 9.71 -13.51 3.07
N ASN A 22 10.52 -14.14 2.22
CA ASN A 22 11.65 -13.46 1.59
C ASN A 22 11.14 -12.38 0.62
N ASN A 23 11.74 -11.19 0.69
CA ASN A 23 11.34 -10.01 -0.09
C ASN A 23 9.84 -9.67 0.07
N ALA A 24 9.31 -9.72 1.29
CA ALA A 24 8.01 -9.13 1.59
C ALA A 24 8.05 -7.61 1.32
N ASP A 25 7.00 -7.06 0.73
CA ASP A 25 6.87 -5.62 0.48
C ASP A 25 6.79 -4.83 1.78
N PHE A 26 6.10 -5.38 2.79
CA PHE A 26 6.04 -4.81 4.12
C PHE A 26 5.74 -5.87 5.18
N SER A 27 5.93 -5.47 6.44
CA SER A 27 5.51 -6.27 7.59
C SER A 27 4.74 -5.42 8.59
N LEU A 28 3.79 -6.04 9.28
CA LEU A 28 2.89 -5.40 10.22
C LEU A 28 2.89 -6.14 11.55
N LEU A 29 2.97 -5.38 12.64
CA LEU A 29 2.68 -5.90 13.96
C LEU A 29 1.19 -5.73 14.25
N ILE A 30 0.42 -6.80 14.15
CA ILE A 30 -1.03 -6.79 14.43
C ILE A 30 -1.30 -7.35 15.82
N LYS A 31 -2.39 -6.90 16.46
CA LYS A 31 -2.87 -7.45 17.72
C LYS A 31 -4.18 -8.18 17.49
N VAL A 32 -4.16 -9.50 17.64
CA VAL A 32 -5.36 -10.34 17.55
C VAL A 32 -5.64 -10.88 18.95
N GLN A 33 -6.80 -10.53 19.51
CA GLN A 33 -7.23 -10.96 20.85
C GLN A 33 -6.19 -10.66 21.95
N GLY A 34 -5.50 -9.51 21.84
CA GLY A 34 -4.47 -9.08 22.80
C GLY A 34 -3.08 -9.69 22.60
N MET A 35 -2.92 -10.65 21.68
CA MET A 35 -1.62 -11.22 21.31
C MET A 35 -1.08 -10.53 20.06
N SER A 36 0.21 -10.17 20.10
CA SER A 36 0.89 -9.53 18.97
C SER A 36 1.45 -10.57 18.00
N PHE A 37 1.19 -10.40 16.72
CA PHE A 37 1.71 -11.22 15.64
C PHE A 37 2.39 -10.33 14.60
N VAL A 38 3.51 -10.79 14.05
CA VAL A 38 4.11 -10.17 12.86
C VAL A 38 3.52 -10.85 11.63
N VAL A 39 3.01 -10.06 10.70
CA VAL A 39 2.52 -10.53 9.41
C VAL A 39 3.40 -9.95 8.33
N TYR A 40 3.88 -10.80 7.43
CA TYR A 40 4.64 -10.44 6.25
C TYR A 40 3.70 -10.42 5.06
N VAL A 41 3.74 -9.36 4.26
CA VAL A 41 2.78 -9.13 3.17
C VAL A 41 3.53 -8.90 1.87
N LYS A 42 3.11 -9.59 0.81
CA LYS A 42 3.46 -9.30 -0.58
C LYS A 42 2.29 -8.64 -1.29
N LYS A 43 2.56 -7.56 -2.01
CA LYS A 43 1.60 -6.89 -2.88
C LYS A 43 1.51 -7.62 -4.20
N ARG A 44 0.30 -7.90 -4.67
CA ARG A 44 0.13 -8.34 -6.06
C ARG A 44 0.56 -7.21 -6.99
N PRO A 45 1.37 -7.49 -8.04
CA PRO A 45 1.78 -6.48 -8.99
C PRO A 45 0.57 -5.68 -9.51
N GLY A 46 0.65 -4.35 -9.38
CA GLY A 46 -0.40 -3.44 -9.86
C GLY A 46 -1.57 -3.19 -8.92
N CYS A 47 -1.63 -3.77 -7.71
CA CYS A 47 -2.78 -3.61 -6.81
C CYS A 47 -3.14 -2.15 -6.49
N GLU A 48 -2.15 -1.29 -6.22
CA GLU A 48 -2.38 0.13 -5.93
C GLU A 48 -2.93 0.87 -7.16
N ILE A 49 -2.34 0.64 -8.33
CA ILE A 49 -2.82 1.18 -9.62
C ILE A 49 -4.25 0.70 -9.89
N PHE A 50 -4.52 -0.57 -9.64
CA PHE A 50 -5.81 -1.20 -9.90
C PHE A 50 -6.93 -0.52 -9.11
N LEU A 51 -6.72 -0.29 -7.81
CA LEU A 51 -7.65 0.44 -6.95
C LEU A 51 -7.82 1.88 -7.43
N GLU A 52 -6.72 2.58 -7.70
CA GLU A 52 -6.76 3.98 -8.12
C GLU A 52 -7.51 4.18 -9.44
N VAL A 53 -7.13 3.43 -10.48
CA VAL A 53 -7.73 3.56 -11.81
C VAL A 53 -9.22 3.26 -11.75
N LEU A 54 -9.61 2.14 -11.14
CA LEU A 54 -11.00 1.71 -11.11
C LEU A 54 -11.87 2.57 -10.20
N SER A 55 -11.30 3.28 -9.22
CA SER A 55 -12.06 4.24 -8.41
C SER A 55 -12.67 5.38 -9.23
N ASN A 56 -12.12 5.68 -10.42
CA ASN A 56 -12.70 6.66 -11.32
C ASN A 56 -14.04 6.18 -11.92
N TYR A 57 -14.25 4.86 -12.01
CA TYR A 57 -15.38 4.22 -12.67
C TYR A 57 -16.37 3.58 -11.69
N TYR A 58 -15.87 3.09 -10.55
CA TYR A 58 -16.62 2.30 -9.58
C TYR A 58 -16.61 2.94 -8.17
N GLU A 59 -17.64 2.62 -7.39
CA GLU A 59 -17.56 2.61 -5.92
C GLU A 59 -16.74 1.37 -5.52
N ILE A 60 -15.56 1.57 -4.94
CA ILE A 60 -14.69 0.48 -4.52
C ILE A 60 -15.06 0.01 -3.11
N ILE A 61 -15.32 -1.29 -2.97
CA ILE A 61 -15.55 -1.94 -1.67
C ILE A 61 -14.54 -3.07 -1.53
N ILE A 62 -13.72 -3.04 -0.47
CA ILE A 62 -12.92 -4.20 -0.09
C ILE A 62 -13.75 -5.06 0.84
N TYR A 63 -14.01 -6.31 0.44
CA TYR A 63 -14.78 -7.27 1.23
C TYR A 63 -13.95 -8.52 1.39
N THR A 64 -13.43 -8.76 2.59
CA THR A 64 -12.58 -9.92 2.91
C THR A 64 -13.23 -10.84 3.95
N ALA A 65 -12.92 -12.13 3.90
CA ALA A 65 -13.25 -13.09 4.95
C ALA A 65 -12.24 -13.05 6.13
N SER A 66 -11.29 -12.12 6.13
CA SER A 66 -10.32 -11.91 7.21
C SER A 66 -10.84 -10.96 8.30
N LEU A 67 -10.20 -11.02 9.47
CA LEU A 67 -10.54 -10.16 10.60
C LEU A 67 -10.10 -8.71 10.37
N SER A 68 -10.90 -7.78 10.88
CA SER A 68 -10.66 -6.34 10.74
C SER A 68 -9.31 -5.88 11.32
N GLU A 69 -8.83 -6.53 12.38
CA GLU A 69 -7.58 -6.24 13.08
C GLU A 69 -6.33 -6.50 12.23
N TYR A 70 -6.46 -7.39 11.25
CA TYR A 70 -5.44 -7.65 10.25
C TYR A 70 -5.68 -6.83 8.98
N ALA A 71 -6.92 -6.86 8.46
CA ALA A 71 -7.22 -6.32 7.15
C ALA A 71 -7.14 -4.79 7.09
N ASN A 72 -7.54 -4.06 8.15
CA ASN A 72 -7.47 -2.60 8.14
C ASN A 72 -6.05 -2.07 7.93
N PRO A 73 -5.04 -2.47 8.74
CA PRO A 73 -3.66 -2.05 8.52
C PRO A 73 -3.11 -2.36 7.12
N VAL A 74 -3.49 -3.51 6.54
CA VAL A 74 -3.07 -3.87 5.18
C VAL A 74 -3.72 -2.94 4.15
N ILE A 75 -5.02 -2.70 4.27
CA ILE A 75 -5.76 -1.79 3.37
C ILE A 75 -5.21 -0.37 3.47
N ASP A 76 -4.88 0.11 4.67
CA ASP A 76 -4.30 1.44 4.89
C ASP A 76 -2.97 1.65 4.15
N ILE A 77 -2.21 0.58 3.92
CA ILE A 77 -0.95 0.63 3.18
C ILE A 77 -1.18 0.62 1.66
N ILE A 78 -2.06 -0.26 1.16
CA ILE A 78 -2.26 -0.43 -0.30
C ILE A 78 -3.20 0.62 -0.90
N ASP A 79 -4.13 1.18 -0.11
CA ASP A 79 -5.05 2.24 -0.54
C ASP A 79 -4.51 3.64 -0.21
N LYS A 80 -3.38 4.00 -0.83
CA LYS A 80 -2.66 5.26 -0.58
C LYS A 80 -3.51 6.53 -0.79
N LYS A 81 -4.53 6.46 -1.65
CA LYS A 81 -5.40 7.59 -1.99
C LYS A 81 -6.75 7.56 -1.27
N GLY A 82 -7.00 6.56 -0.43
CA GLY A 82 -8.25 6.42 0.31
C GLY A 82 -9.47 6.27 -0.59
N VAL A 83 -9.33 5.54 -1.71
CA VAL A 83 -10.39 5.36 -2.71
C VAL A 83 -11.38 4.26 -2.33
N CYS A 84 -11.03 3.39 -1.38
CA CYS A 84 -11.91 2.37 -0.84
C CYS A 84 -13.05 3.03 -0.04
N SER A 85 -14.27 2.97 -0.58
CA SER A 85 -15.45 3.62 -0.01
C SER A 85 -16.03 2.86 1.19
N LEU A 86 -15.89 1.54 1.20
CA LEU A 86 -16.37 0.68 2.29
C LEU A 86 -15.44 -0.52 2.47
N ARG A 87 -15.18 -0.89 3.73
CA ARG A 87 -14.43 -2.08 4.11
C ARG A 87 -15.36 -3.03 4.86
N LEU A 88 -15.46 -4.26 4.38
CA LEU A 88 -16.25 -5.33 4.98
C LEU A 88 -15.34 -6.51 5.30
N PHE A 89 -15.54 -7.08 6.47
CA PHE A 89 -14.66 -8.09 7.06
C PHE A 89 -15.44 -9.39 7.33
N ARG A 90 -14.78 -10.35 7.98
CA ARG A 90 -15.37 -11.64 8.36
C ARG A 90 -16.73 -11.49 9.06
N GLU A 91 -16.88 -10.49 9.92
CA GLU A 91 -18.09 -10.25 10.69
C GLU A 91 -19.29 -9.86 9.80
N ASN A 92 -19.02 -9.39 8.58
CA ASN A 92 -20.04 -9.04 7.60
C ASN A 92 -20.45 -10.24 6.71
N CYS A 93 -19.60 -11.27 6.61
CA CYS A 93 -19.89 -12.46 5.83
C CYS A 93 -21.11 -13.24 6.38
N SER A 94 -21.84 -13.87 5.47
CA SER A 94 -22.86 -14.85 5.81
C SER A 94 -22.19 -16.19 6.10
N LEU A 95 -22.39 -16.75 7.30
CA LEU A 95 -21.97 -18.13 7.58
C LEU A 95 -23.01 -19.10 7.01
N TYR A 96 -22.66 -19.84 5.97
CA TYR A 96 -23.53 -20.82 5.31
C TYR A 96 -22.82 -22.16 5.29
N ASN A 97 -23.40 -23.20 5.91
CA ASN A 97 -22.79 -24.54 5.98
C ASN A 97 -21.32 -24.55 6.46
N GLY A 98 -20.95 -23.64 7.37
CA GLY A 98 -19.59 -23.53 7.91
C GLY A 98 -18.59 -22.78 7.02
N ILE A 99 -19.00 -22.27 5.86
CA ILE A 99 -18.18 -21.40 5.01
C ILE A 99 -18.65 -19.95 5.09
N PHE A 100 -17.72 -19.01 4.96
CA PHE A 100 -18.02 -17.59 4.89
C PHE A 100 -18.33 -17.21 3.44
N VAL A 101 -19.52 -16.66 3.21
CA VAL A 101 -20.00 -16.22 1.89
C VAL A 101 -20.26 -14.73 1.92
N LYS A 102 -19.77 -14.01 0.92
CA LYS A 102 -19.96 -12.57 0.71
C LYS A 102 -21.29 -12.34 0.01
N ASP A 103 -22.35 -12.22 0.80
CA ASP A 103 -23.71 -12.04 0.28
C ASP A 103 -23.93 -10.62 -0.23
N MET A 104 -23.86 -10.44 -1.54
CA MET A 104 -23.95 -9.14 -2.20
C MET A 104 -25.34 -8.51 -2.08
N SER A 105 -26.38 -9.29 -1.80
CA SER A 105 -27.73 -8.77 -1.57
C SER A 105 -27.83 -7.87 -0.34
N LYS A 106 -26.87 -7.99 0.60
CA LYS A 106 -26.81 -7.18 1.82
C LYS A 106 -26.21 -5.78 1.62
N LEU A 107 -25.64 -5.49 0.44
CA LEU A 107 -24.99 -4.20 0.17
C LEU A 107 -25.96 -3.05 -0.11
N GLN A 108 -27.26 -3.33 -0.23
CA GLN A 108 -28.27 -2.32 -0.59
C GLN A 108 -27.88 -1.58 -1.89
N ARG A 109 -27.44 -2.36 -2.87
CA ARG A 109 -27.14 -1.97 -4.25
C ARG A 109 -27.89 -2.93 -5.17
N ASP A 110 -28.24 -2.49 -6.36
CA ASP A 110 -28.87 -3.38 -7.35
C ASP A 110 -27.82 -4.37 -7.87
N LEU A 111 -28.12 -5.68 -7.85
CA LEU A 111 -27.17 -6.71 -8.32
C LEU A 111 -26.76 -6.51 -9.78
N LYS A 112 -27.56 -5.84 -10.61
CA LYS A 112 -27.16 -5.50 -11.99
C LYS A 112 -25.99 -4.50 -12.07
N ASP A 113 -25.66 -3.87 -10.96
CA ASP A 113 -24.64 -2.83 -10.83
C ASP A 113 -23.47 -3.27 -9.93
N ILE A 114 -23.36 -4.56 -9.58
CA ILE A 114 -22.31 -5.08 -8.69
C ILE A 114 -21.46 -6.12 -9.42
N ILE A 115 -20.13 -5.97 -9.34
CA ILE A 115 -19.16 -7.01 -9.71
C ILE A 115 -18.39 -7.40 -8.45
N ILE A 116 -18.16 -8.69 -8.23
CA ILE A 116 -17.23 -9.20 -7.22
C ILE A 116 -16.02 -9.86 -7.88
N ILE A 117 -14.81 -9.52 -7.41
CA ILE A 117 -13.55 -10.17 -7.80
C ILE A 117 -13.03 -10.91 -6.57
N ASP A 118 -12.87 -12.21 -6.71
CA ASP A 118 -12.45 -13.08 -5.62
C ASP A 118 -11.74 -14.31 -6.18
N ASN A 119 -10.74 -14.80 -5.47
CA ASN A 119 -10.00 -16.00 -5.86
C ASN A 119 -10.67 -17.31 -5.38
N SER A 120 -11.73 -17.22 -4.58
CA SER A 120 -12.43 -18.37 -4.01
C SER A 120 -13.89 -18.42 -4.47
N GLU A 121 -14.27 -19.50 -5.16
CA GLU A 121 -15.65 -19.72 -5.61
C GLU A 121 -16.67 -19.77 -4.47
N THR A 122 -16.22 -20.18 -3.29
CA THR A 122 -17.09 -20.22 -2.10
C THR A 122 -17.50 -18.83 -1.62
N SER A 123 -16.66 -17.81 -1.87
CA SER A 123 -16.90 -16.44 -1.42
C SER A 123 -18.11 -15.82 -2.11
N PHE A 124 -18.36 -16.12 -3.38
CA PHE A 124 -19.48 -15.57 -4.17
C PHE A 124 -20.57 -16.60 -4.48
N LEU A 125 -20.67 -17.66 -3.65
CA LEU A 125 -21.60 -18.77 -3.84
C LEU A 125 -23.06 -18.34 -4.09
N PHE A 126 -23.51 -17.24 -3.47
CA PHE A 126 -24.88 -16.75 -3.61
C PHE A 126 -25.13 -15.92 -4.87
N GLN A 127 -24.08 -15.35 -5.48
CA GLN A 127 -24.19 -14.50 -6.67
C GLN A 127 -23.08 -14.80 -7.71
N PRO A 128 -22.97 -16.05 -8.21
CA PRO A 128 -21.91 -16.41 -9.15
C PRO A 128 -22.00 -15.66 -10.48
N ALA A 129 -23.19 -15.20 -10.88
CA ALA A 129 -23.37 -14.36 -12.06
C ALA A 129 -22.64 -13.00 -11.93
N ASN A 130 -22.41 -12.51 -10.72
CA ASN A 130 -21.74 -11.24 -10.46
C ASN A 130 -20.21 -11.39 -10.32
N ALA A 131 -19.68 -12.61 -10.43
CA ALA A 131 -18.32 -12.92 -10.03
C ALA A 131 -17.34 -13.03 -11.20
N ILE A 132 -16.18 -12.41 -11.02
CA ILE A 132 -14.95 -12.71 -11.74
C ILE A 132 -14.09 -13.55 -10.80
N HIS A 133 -13.91 -14.83 -11.14
CA HIS A 133 -12.97 -15.70 -10.45
C HIS A 133 -11.55 -15.37 -10.92
N ILE A 134 -10.77 -14.71 -10.07
CA ILE A 134 -9.38 -14.35 -10.36
C ILE A 134 -8.43 -15.44 -9.87
N LEU A 135 -7.26 -15.60 -10.52
CA LEU A 135 -6.26 -16.55 -10.03
C LEU A 135 -5.69 -16.09 -8.69
N SER A 136 -5.46 -17.05 -7.79
CA SER A 136 -4.82 -16.79 -6.50
C SER A 136 -3.39 -16.31 -6.68
N TYR A 137 -3.03 -15.24 -5.98
CA TYR A 137 -1.68 -14.67 -5.95
C TYR A 137 -0.92 -15.08 -4.68
N PHE A 138 0.36 -15.38 -4.81
CA PHE A 138 1.23 -15.72 -3.69
C PHE A 138 2.53 -14.92 -3.72
N ASP A 139 3.34 -15.08 -4.77
CA ASP A 139 4.67 -14.47 -4.82
C ASP A 139 5.23 -14.18 -6.22
N ASP A 140 4.48 -14.47 -7.29
CA ASP A 140 4.95 -14.29 -8.66
C ASP A 140 5.05 -12.79 -9.04
N VAL A 141 6.27 -12.30 -9.15
CA VAL A 141 6.54 -10.90 -9.53
C VAL A 141 6.13 -10.56 -10.97
N ASN A 142 5.89 -11.58 -11.81
CA ASN A 142 5.44 -11.41 -13.19
C ASN A 142 3.92 -11.61 -13.35
N ASP A 143 3.16 -11.72 -12.25
CA ASP A 143 1.69 -11.77 -12.31
C ASP A 143 1.14 -10.51 -13.00
N GLU A 144 0.31 -10.72 -14.02
CA GLU A 144 -0.33 -9.63 -14.77
C GLU A 144 -1.86 -9.63 -14.62
N GLU A 145 -2.45 -10.43 -13.72
CA GLU A 145 -3.90 -10.65 -13.69
C GLU A 145 -4.69 -9.38 -13.39
N LEU A 146 -4.22 -8.54 -12.46
CA LEU A 146 -4.89 -7.26 -12.16
C LEU A 146 -4.84 -6.32 -13.37
N TYR A 147 -3.70 -6.24 -14.05
CA TYR A 147 -3.56 -5.43 -15.26
C TYR A 147 -4.46 -5.94 -16.39
N ARG A 148 -4.57 -7.27 -16.53
CA ARG A 148 -5.41 -7.93 -17.53
C ARG A 148 -6.90 -7.63 -17.33
N LEU A 149 -7.34 -7.45 -16.08
CA LEU A 149 -8.73 -7.13 -15.76
C LEU A 149 -9.10 -5.65 -15.95
N LEU A 150 -8.14 -4.72 -15.94
CA LEU A 150 -8.42 -3.28 -16.06
C LEU A 150 -9.27 -2.92 -17.29
N PRO A 151 -8.92 -3.33 -18.54
CA PRO A 151 -9.63 -2.89 -19.73
C PRO A 151 -11.10 -3.32 -19.73
N VAL A 152 -11.36 -4.57 -19.37
CA VAL A 152 -12.71 -5.13 -19.35
C VAL A 152 -13.53 -4.52 -18.21
N LEU A 153 -12.95 -4.28 -17.04
CA LEU A 153 -13.66 -3.61 -15.95
C LEU A 153 -14.00 -2.17 -16.32
N ILE A 154 -13.11 -1.43 -16.99
CA ILE A 154 -13.44 -0.08 -17.50
C ILE A 154 -14.58 -0.16 -18.51
N PHE A 155 -14.53 -1.09 -19.47
CA PHE A 155 -15.61 -1.29 -20.44
C PHE A 155 -16.95 -1.63 -19.77
N LEU A 156 -16.94 -2.54 -18.79
CA LEU A 156 -18.15 -2.96 -18.07
C LEU A 156 -18.78 -1.85 -17.22
N SER A 157 -18.03 -0.78 -16.90
CA SER A 157 -18.53 0.31 -16.07
C SER A 157 -19.69 1.07 -16.72
N ASP A 158 -19.74 1.07 -18.06
CA ASP A 158 -20.79 1.73 -18.86
C ASP A 158 -21.96 0.78 -19.23
N ASN A 159 -21.86 -0.51 -18.92
CA ASN A 159 -22.93 -1.47 -19.27
C ASN A 159 -24.18 -1.27 -18.43
N TYR A 160 -25.37 -1.57 -18.98
CA TYR A 160 -26.62 -1.43 -18.22
C TYR A 160 -26.74 -2.45 -17.09
N ASP A 161 -26.27 -3.69 -17.32
CA ASP A 161 -26.34 -4.81 -16.38
C ASP A 161 -25.05 -5.61 -16.48
N VAL A 162 -24.40 -5.85 -15.34
CA VAL A 162 -23.12 -6.58 -15.26
C VAL A 162 -23.29 -8.02 -14.76
N ARG A 163 -24.52 -8.50 -14.55
CA ARG A 163 -24.75 -9.92 -14.23
C ARG A 163 -24.34 -10.78 -15.43
N HIS A 164 -23.81 -11.96 -15.12
CA HIS A 164 -23.09 -12.85 -16.02
C HIS A 164 -21.71 -12.31 -16.46
N VAL A 165 -21.05 -11.55 -15.58
CA VAL A 165 -19.73 -10.94 -15.85
C VAL A 165 -18.68 -11.96 -16.29
N GLY A 166 -18.67 -13.17 -15.73
CA GLY A 166 -17.75 -14.23 -16.14
C GLY A 166 -17.92 -14.67 -17.60
N CYS A 167 -19.15 -14.60 -18.15
CA CYS A 167 -19.38 -14.82 -19.58
C CYS A 167 -18.88 -13.63 -20.41
N MET A 168 -19.20 -12.41 -19.98
CA MET A 168 -18.76 -11.18 -20.65
C MET A 168 -17.23 -11.08 -20.71
N LEU A 169 -16.53 -11.48 -19.65
CA LEU A 169 -15.07 -11.52 -19.60
C LEU A 169 -14.51 -12.46 -20.69
N LYS A 170 -15.04 -13.68 -20.79
CA LYS A 170 -14.60 -14.66 -21.80
C LYS A 170 -14.85 -14.16 -23.22
N GLU A 171 -16.01 -13.54 -23.46
CA GLU A 171 -16.34 -12.94 -24.75
C GLU A 171 -15.40 -11.76 -25.08
N PHE A 172 -15.09 -10.92 -24.09
CA PHE A 172 -14.16 -9.79 -24.24
C PHE A 172 -12.75 -10.28 -24.64
N GLU A 173 -12.28 -11.35 -24.00
CA GLU A 173 -10.98 -11.97 -24.31
C GLU A 173 -10.95 -12.62 -25.70
N GLN A 174 -12.05 -13.26 -26.13
CA GLN A 174 -12.12 -13.99 -27.40
C GLN A 174 -12.30 -13.09 -28.64
N ASN A 175 -13.00 -11.96 -28.50
CA ASN A 175 -13.38 -11.13 -29.65
C ASN A 175 -12.26 -10.20 -30.15
N GLU A 176 -11.03 -10.32 -29.65
CA GLU A 176 -9.90 -9.44 -29.99
C GLU A 176 -10.29 -7.95 -30.00
N VAL A 177 -11.26 -7.52 -29.18
CA VAL A 177 -11.64 -6.11 -28.99
C VAL A 177 -10.61 -5.44 -28.09
N ILE A 178 -9.36 -5.70 -28.42
CA ILE A 178 -8.20 -5.40 -27.64
C ILE A 178 -7.46 -4.32 -28.43
N GLU A 179 -7.83 -3.07 -28.20
CA GLU A 179 -6.87 -1.98 -28.26
C GLU A 179 -5.86 -2.08 -27.07
N TYR A 180 -5.31 -3.28 -26.80
CA TYR A 180 -4.26 -3.45 -25.77
C TYR A 180 -3.13 -2.49 -26.05
N ARG A 181 -2.81 -2.24 -27.33
CA ARG A 181 -1.66 -1.39 -27.68
C ARG A 181 -1.82 0.04 -27.18
N ASN A 182 -3.04 0.59 -27.17
CA ASN A 182 -3.29 1.96 -26.70
C ASN A 182 -3.36 2.02 -25.17
N MET A 183 -3.99 1.02 -24.53
CA MET A 183 -4.08 0.97 -23.07
C MET A 183 -2.79 0.50 -22.41
N LYS A 184 -1.97 -0.34 -23.08
CA LYS A 184 -0.61 -0.71 -22.65
C LYS A 184 0.30 0.50 -22.68
N ASN A 185 0.17 1.44 -23.62
CA ASN A 185 0.90 2.70 -23.54
C ASN A 185 0.48 3.55 -22.33
N GLN A 186 -0.80 3.53 -21.94
CA GLN A 186 -1.26 4.17 -20.70
C GLN A 186 -0.82 3.41 -19.44
N ILE A 187 -0.97 2.09 -19.38
CA ILE A 187 -0.53 1.23 -18.27
C ILE A 187 0.99 1.28 -18.12
N GLN A 188 1.74 1.30 -19.22
CA GLN A 188 3.19 1.46 -19.23
C GLN A 188 3.58 2.88 -18.84
N SER A 189 2.77 3.89 -19.17
CA SER A 189 2.93 5.22 -18.55
C SER A 189 2.64 5.21 -17.04
N PHE A 190 1.66 4.43 -16.55
CA PHE A 190 1.39 4.28 -15.11
C PHE A 190 2.47 3.44 -14.38
N GLN A 191 3.03 2.42 -15.04
CA GLN A 191 4.15 1.61 -14.53
C GLN A 191 5.44 2.44 -14.48
N ASN A 192 5.75 3.21 -15.53
CA ASN A 192 6.88 4.14 -15.53
C ASN A 192 6.72 5.22 -14.46
N ILE A 193 5.52 5.78 -14.29
CA ILE A 193 5.22 6.72 -13.20
C ILE A 193 5.48 6.08 -11.83
N ASN A 194 5.13 4.80 -11.62
CA ASN A 194 5.41 4.11 -10.37
C ASN A 194 6.90 3.87 -10.14
N GLU A 195 7.65 3.45 -11.17
CA GLU A 195 9.11 3.30 -11.07
C GLU A 195 9.80 4.65 -10.75
N ASP A 196 9.36 5.73 -11.40
CA ASP A 196 9.86 7.08 -11.14
C ASP A 196 9.50 7.57 -9.73
N ILE A 197 8.28 7.32 -9.27
CA ILE A 197 7.83 7.67 -7.90
C ILE A 197 8.61 6.89 -6.84
N ASP A 198 8.79 5.59 -7.03
CA ASP A 198 9.52 4.74 -6.08
C ASP A 198 11.01 5.11 -6.04
N LEU A 199 11.61 5.43 -7.19
CA LEU A 199 12.98 5.93 -7.29
C LEU A 199 13.14 7.32 -6.64
N GLU A 200 12.21 8.26 -6.87
CA GLU A 200 12.21 9.56 -6.20
C GLU A 200 12.11 9.43 -4.69
N LYS A 201 11.31 8.47 -4.21
CA LYS A 201 11.15 8.18 -2.78
C LYS A 201 12.43 7.64 -2.16
N GLN A 202 13.08 6.67 -2.81
CA GLN A 202 14.39 6.17 -2.38
C GLN A 202 15.44 7.28 -2.35
N LEU A 203 15.49 8.12 -3.39
CA LEU A 203 16.41 9.27 -3.44
C LEU A 203 16.11 10.32 -2.35
N GLN A 204 14.85 10.49 -1.95
CA GLN A 204 14.50 11.36 -0.81
C GLN A 204 14.93 10.76 0.53
N GLU A 205 14.74 9.46 0.73
CA GLU A 205 15.16 8.76 1.95
C GLU A 205 16.69 8.77 2.10
N GLU A 206 17.44 8.54 1.02
CA GLU A 206 18.90 8.63 1.01
C GLU A 206 19.39 10.05 1.32
N ARG A 207 18.81 11.07 0.67
CA ARG A 207 19.14 12.48 0.96
C ARG A 207 18.82 12.87 2.40
N GLN A 208 17.72 12.38 2.96
CA GLN A 208 17.38 12.66 4.34
C GLN A 208 18.37 11.99 5.31
N ALA A 209 18.79 10.75 5.03
CA ALA A 209 19.81 10.07 5.81
C ALA A 209 21.17 10.79 5.76
N GLU A 210 21.58 11.31 4.59
CA GLU A 210 22.78 12.13 4.44
C GLU A 210 22.68 13.44 5.22
N LEU A 211 21.53 14.14 5.14
CA LEU A 211 21.30 15.37 5.91
C LEU A 211 21.38 15.12 7.42
N ASP A 212 20.78 14.05 7.91
CA ASP A 212 20.83 13.67 9.32
C ASP A 212 22.27 13.36 9.75
N GLN A 213 23.07 12.75 8.88
CA GLN A 213 24.49 12.48 9.13
C GLN A 213 25.31 13.78 9.18
N ILE A 214 25.13 14.69 8.22
CA ILE A 214 25.79 16.00 8.21
C ILE A 214 25.39 16.80 9.46
N GLN A 215 24.13 16.79 9.86
CA GLN A 215 23.67 17.49 11.06
C GLN A 215 24.33 16.95 12.32
N LYS A 216 24.53 15.63 12.43
CA LYS A 216 25.29 15.03 13.54
C LYS A 216 26.74 15.50 13.55
N GLU A 217 27.40 15.54 12.40
CA GLU A 217 28.80 15.99 12.29
C GLU A 217 28.95 17.48 12.62
N VAL A 218 28.04 18.32 12.12
CA VAL A 218 28.00 19.75 12.46
C VAL A 218 27.75 19.95 13.96
N PHE A 219 26.87 19.16 14.58
CA PHE A 219 26.64 19.21 16.02
C PHE A 219 27.90 18.86 16.82
N VAL A 220 28.62 17.80 16.44
CA VAL A 220 29.89 17.42 17.07
C VAL A 220 30.94 18.51 16.89
N MET A 221 31.06 19.10 15.70
CA MET A 221 32.02 20.16 15.42
C MET A 221 31.70 21.45 16.18
N ASN A 222 30.42 21.82 16.31
CA ASN A 222 30.01 22.98 17.10
C ASN A 222 30.34 22.80 18.59
N ASN A 223 30.16 21.59 19.13
CA ASN A 223 30.55 21.31 20.51
C ASN A 223 32.07 21.39 20.70
N LEU A 224 32.87 20.83 19.78
CA LEU A 224 34.33 20.95 19.81
C LEU A 224 34.81 22.40 19.72
N MET A 225 34.19 23.21 18.86
CA MET A 225 34.50 24.64 18.73
C MET A 225 34.15 25.43 20.00
N SER A 226 33.04 25.07 20.66
CA SER A 226 32.67 25.64 21.97
C SER A 226 33.71 25.32 23.03
N ASP A 227 34.14 24.06 23.12
CA ASP A 227 35.15 23.61 24.08
C ASP A 227 36.51 24.29 23.85
N MET A 228 36.92 24.45 22.59
CA MET A 228 38.14 25.21 22.26
C MET A 228 38.01 26.69 22.62
N GLY A 229 36.83 27.30 22.39
CA GLY A 229 36.54 28.67 22.80
C GLY A 229 36.70 28.86 24.30
N GLU A 230 36.16 27.96 25.11
CA GLU A 230 36.33 27.98 26.57
C GLU A 230 37.79 27.82 26.99
N MET A 231 38.57 26.97 26.32
CA MET A 231 40.00 26.79 26.59
C MET A 231 40.81 28.05 26.29
N VAL A 232 40.52 28.75 25.18
CA VAL A 232 41.20 30.00 24.80
C VAL A 232 40.89 31.11 25.80
N VAL A 233 39.63 31.21 26.26
CA VAL A 233 39.24 32.16 27.32
C VAL A 233 40.01 31.88 28.60
N LYS A 234 40.07 30.62 29.06
CA LYS A 234 40.85 30.23 30.25
C LYS A 234 42.34 30.53 30.11
N GLN A 235 42.94 30.34 28.93
CA GLN A 235 44.34 30.72 28.70
C GLN A 235 44.54 32.24 28.76
N GLY A 236 43.61 33.02 28.21
CA GLY A 236 43.62 34.48 28.31
C GLY A 236 43.56 34.98 29.75
N GLU A 237 42.68 34.40 30.58
CA GLU A 237 42.59 34.70 32.01
C GLU A 237 43.88 34.35 32.76
N VAL A 238 44.49 33.20 32.46
CA VAL A 238 45.78 32.81 33.06
C VAL A 238 46.90 33.77 32.68
N ILE A 239 46.96 34.20 31.41
CA ILE A 239 47.96 35.18 30.95
C ILE A 239 47.75 36.54 31.65
N GLN A 240 46.50 36.98 31.82
CA GLN A 240 46.18 38.22 32.53
C GLN A 240 46.60 38.14 34.01
N VAL A 241 46.32 37.03 34.69
CA VAL A 241 46.75 36.80 36.08
C VAL A 241 48.27 36.76 36.20
N ILE A 242 48.99 36.19 35.22
CA ILE A 242 50.46 36.20 35.20
C ILE A 242 51.00 37.62 35.00
N ALA A 243 50.38 38.42 34.13
CA ALA A 243 50.76 39.81 33.89
C ALA A 243 50.56 40.68 35.14
N GLU A 244 49.40 40.58 35.81
CA GLU A 244 49.09 41.30 37.06
C GLU A 244 50.05 40.93 38.21
N ASN A 245 50.50 39.67 38.26
CA ASN A 245 51.50 39.22 39.26
C ASN A 245 52.95 39.60 38.90
N ALA A 246 53.24 39.90 37.63
CA ALA A 246 54.56 40.36 37.19
C ALA A 246 54.79 41.85 37.51
N ASP A 247 53.74 42.68 37.42
CA ASP A 247 53.80 44.11 37.77
C ASP A 247 54.03 44.35 39.27
N HIS A 248 53.67 43.39 40.14
CA HIS A 248 53.96 43.46 41.58
C HIS A 248 55.40 43.08 41.97
N LYS A 249 56.25 42.64 41.04
CA LYS A 249 57.66 42.29 41.31
C LYS A 249 58.69 43.34 40.90
N PHE A 250 58.28 44.51 40.38
CA PHE A 250 59.18 45.58 39.96
C PHE A 250 59.02 46.91 40.74
N ILE A 251 58.55 46.85 41.99
CA ILE A 251 58.62 47.99 42.93
C ILE A 251 59.40 47.57 44.18
N ILE A 252 60.74 47.58 44.08
CA ILE A 252 61.69 47.81 45.18
C ILE A 252 62.84 48.65 44.63
#